data_AF-A0A316W4N2-F1
#
_entry.id   AF-A0A316W4N2-F1
#
_cell.length_a   1.000
_cell.length_b   1.000
_cell.length_c   1.000
_cell.angle_alpha   90.00
_cell.angle_beta   90.00
_cell.angle_gamma   90.00
#
_symmetry.space_group_name_H-M   'P 1'
#
loop_
_entity.id
_entity.type
_entity.pdbx_description
1 polymer ?
#
loop_
_entity_poly.entity_id
_entity_poly.type
_entity_poly.pdbx_seq_one_letter_code
_entity_poly.pdbx_strand_id
1 'polypeptide(L)'
;MSLASNHRQRISTWRTRSASLPLALICIVAALSCILKARAQGIDSQYPSRSAILSQSDHSTSKGVHKHERRKMAGRTVLGYTSPWNPQGAELVEEYRGKFDVVVPCWHTVDIVRAQKGGEAFYEVRGEMTEKDRQWKDRLQVAIRVGDLPGRNTSDTILSSAEQDTRLPPVKVLPRFALDRWTPEDLAEMLTKEEHLEAFSSAVMTVIEEAGYDGLVIESNAVWAMKGLVEHLAALLRANDRQIGVVLPPLRTGHVDAEVEKTNRVVLHSIKTLGPIADFLHIMTYDYTGMNGQAFEDVYDTSSLPEGSPLAQDGVRTPGPNTPISWLEGNIEMLSGSLETPGAQNIFQTNDMDHTEFVSQHGIADKLLFGVALYGYSYPVGWFETKSASKHGVPRVPPPSPLVSKDNSTSAQEAARAKADKKDEELAHRAVLRFAGDAFTQRDLVGRLKVHKALIRLDEKSQEQFLDYVAVLPPSQQPDPKELPEGYNKGQPMASYYRAYFPSAHTISKRLSTVAELSPAAGVAFWDVGQAGRWLLEAI
;
A
#
# COMPACT_ATOMS: atom_id res chain seq x y z
N MET A 1 -66.14 -44.14 56.65
CA MET A 1 -67.58 -44.01 56.30
C MET A 1 -67.73 -42.65 55.63
N SER A 2 -67.93 -42.63 54.31
CA SER A 2 -69.18 -42.14 53.67
C SER A 2 -69.32 -40.61 53.78
N LEU A 3 -69.52 -39.78 52.76
CA LEU A 3 -69.87 -39.90 51.34
C LEU A 3 -69.71 -38.47 50.76
N ALA A 4 -69.52 -38.37 49.45
CA ALA A 4 -69.46 -37.10 48.71
C ALA A 4 -70.83 -36.39 48.63
N SER A 5 -70.85 -35.06 48.47
CA SER A 5 -71.55 -34.37 47.37
C SER A 5 -71.41 -32.82 47.36
N ASN A 6 -70.89 -32.34 46.23
CA ASN A 6 -71.30 -31.22 45.36
C ASN A 6 -71.51 -29.76 45.84
N HIS A 7 -70.70 -28.90 45.18
CA HIS A 7 -71.01 -27.62 44.52
C HIS A 7 -71.66 -26.46 45.30
N ARG A 8 -70.91 -25.33 45.35
CA ARG A 8 -71.21 -24.10 44.58
C ARG A 8 -70.04 -23.10 44.67
N GLN A 9 -69.55 -22.66 43.51
CA GLN A 9 -68.73 -21.45 43.35
C GLN A 9 -69.64 -20.20 43.37
N ARG A 10 -69.17 -19.10 43.97
CA ARG A 10 -68.86 -17.86 43.23
C ARG A 10 -68.30 -16.74 44.14
N ILE A 11 -67.09 -16.32 43.77
CA ILE A 11 -66.59 -14.95 43.59
C ILE A 11 -66.45 -14.05 44.83
N SER A 12 -65.20 -13.93 45.31
CA SER A 12 -64.73 -12.81 46.14
C SER A 12 -63.81 -11.90 45.32
N THR A 13 -64.14 -10.61 45.27
CA THR A 13 -63.33 -9.53 44.71
C THR A 13 -62.22 -9.14 45.69
N TRP A 14 -60.95 -9.37 45.32
CA TRP A 14 -59.79 -8.82 46.03
C TRP A 14 -59.08 -7.80 45.14
N ARG A 15 -59.11 -6.53 45.57
CA ARG A 15 -58.30 -5.43 45.03
C ARG A 15 -56.84 -5.66 45.42
N THR A 16 -55.97 -5.93 44.45
CA THR A 16 -54.52 -5.91 44.61
C THR A 16 -54.02 -4.46 44.63
N ARG A 17 -53.30 -4.10 45.70
CA ARG A 17 -52.56 -2.83 45.79
C ARG A 17 -51.29 -2.93 44.95
N SER A 18 -51.15 -1.99 44.02
CA SER A 18 -49.99 -1.77 43.17
C SER A 18 -48.76 -1.40 44.03
N ALA A 19 -47.72 -2.22 43.99
CA ALA A 19 -46.39 -1.87 44.46
C ALA A 19 -45.52 -1.56 43.23
N SER A 20 -45.51 -0.30 42.83
CA SER A 20 -44.59 0.27 41.86
C SER A 20 -43.22 0.50 42.52
N LEU A 21 -42.33 -0.49 42.39
CA LEU A 21 -40.88 -0.31 42.54
C LEU A 21 -40.20 -0.60 41.19
N PRO A 22 -39.18 0.18 40.81
CA PRO A 22 -39.43 1.29 39.92
C PRO A 22 -38.79 1.06 38.56
N LEU A 23 -39.51 1.42 37.49
CA LEU A 23 -38.94 1.62 36.17
C LEU A 23 -37.66 2.49 36.23
N ALA A 24 -37.50 3.35 37.23
CA ALA A 24 -36.30 4.15 37.45
C ALA A 24 -35.01 3.31 37.60
N LEU A 25 -35.02 2.13 38.23
CA LEU A 25 -33.80 1.33 38.40
C LEU A 25 -33.42 0.60 37.11
N ILE A 26 -34.42 0.14 36.34
CA ILE A 26 -34.24 -0.44 35.01
C ILE A 26 -33.83 0.66 34.02
N CYS A 27 -34.38 1.87 34.14
CA CYS A 27 -33.95 3.03 33.36
C CYS A 27 -32.56 3.53 33.76
N ILE A 28 -32.09 3.33 34.99
CA ILE A 28 -30.72 3.67 35.41
C ILE A 28 -29.73 2.61 34.91
N VAL A 29 -30.06 1.32 34.95
CA VAL A 29 -29.23 0.26 34.35
C VAL A 29 -29.26 0.35 32.81
N ALA A 30 -30.41 0.67 32.22
CA ALA A 30 -30.56 0.95 30.79
C ALA A 30 -29.88 2.26 30.39
N ALA A 31 -29.89 3.30 31.24
CA ALA A 31 -29.13 4.54 31.04
C ALA A 31 -27.65 4.37 31.37
N LEU A 32 -27.22 3.38 32.15
CA LEU A 32 -25.81 3.00 32.33
C LEU A 32 -25.30 2.10 31.20
N SER A 33 -26.19 1.35 30.53
CA SER A 33 -25.88 0.69 29.25
C SER A 33 -26.05 1.61 28.03
N CYS A 34 -26.87 2.67 28.14
CA CYS A 34 -27.02 3.76 27.17
C CYS A 34 -26.16 4.99 27.48
N ILE A 35 -25.43 5.01 28.60
CA ILE A 35 -24.06 5.54 28.64
C ILE A 35 -23.26 4.56 27.79
N LEU A 36 -23.52 4.67 26.49
CA LEU A 36 -22.68 4.22 25.42
C LEU A 36 -21.27 4.59 25.85
N LYS A 37 -20.50 3.59 26.30
CA LYS A 37 -19.06 3.71 26.30
C LYS A 37 -18.75 4.17 24.89
N ALA A 38 -18.39 5.43 24.77
CA ALA A 38 -17.82 6.02 23.58
C ALA A 38 -16.57 5.19 23.30
N ARG A 39 -16.74 4.09 22.56
CA ARG A 39 -15.65 3.20 22.22
C ARG A 39 -14.91 3.90 21.09
N ALA A 40 -13.61 4.03 21.21
CA ALA A 40 -12.80 4.53 20.11
C ALA A 40 -12.98 3.56 18.93
N GLN A 41 -13.06 4.09 17.69
CA GLN A 41 -13.07 3.26 16.50
C GLN A 41 -11.76 2.47 16.44
N GLY A 42 -11.86 1.14 16.25
CA GLY A 42 -10.71 0.23 16.18
C GLY A 42 -9.88 0.43 14.92
N ILE A 43 -8.71 -0.21 14.88
CA ILE A 43 -7.74 -0.03 13.79
C ILE A 43 -8.25 -0.51 12.42
N ASP A 44 -9.11 -1.53 12.40
CA ASP A 44 -9.69 -2.11 11.18
C ASP A 44 -10.88 -1.30 10.65
N SER A 45 -11.26 -0.23 11.34
CA SER A 45 -12.36 0.63 10.94
C SER A 45 -12.02 1.43 9.67
N GLN A 46 -13.04 1.77 8.89
CA GLN A 46 -12.97 2.81 7.85
C GLN A 46 -12.54 4.18 8.41
N TYR A 47 -12.69 4.39 9.72
CA TYR A 47 -12.32 5.62 10.38
C TYR A 47 -11.64 5.30 11.71
N PRO A 48 -10.39 4.76 11.72
CA PRO A 48 -9.73 4.42 12.96
C PRO A 48 -9.52 5.67 13.81
N SER A 49 -9.68 5.54 15.13
CA SER A 49 -9.38 6.66 16.03
C SER A 49 -7.88 6.91 16.12
N ARG A 50 -7.47 8.14 16.42
CA ARG A 50 -6.06 8.46 16.68
C ARG A 50 -5.56 7.68 17.89
N SER A 51 -6.37 7.56 18.95
CA SER A 51 -6.06 6.71 20.10
C SER A 51 -5.80 5.25 19.70
N ALA A 52 -6.59 4.69 18.78
CA ALA A 52 -6.37 3.32 18.30
C ALA A 52 -5.03 3.21 17.54
N ILE A 53 -4.75 4.12 16.60
CA ILE A 53 -3.47 4.11 15.86
C ILE A 53 -2.28 4.25 16.80
N LEU A 54 -2.32 5.21 17.74
CA LEU A 54 -1.22 5.43 18.69
C LEU A 54 -1.05 4.27 19.69
N SER A 55 -2.15 3.59 20.08
CA SER A 55 -2.06 2.43 20.96
C SER A 55 -1.39 1.22 20.29
N GLN A 56 -1.51 1.12 18.97
CA GLN A 56 -0.97 0.01 18.17
C GLN A 56 0.34 0.34 17.46
N SER A 57 0.74 1.62 17.40
CA SER A 57 2.02 2.00 16.81
C SER A 57 3.21 1.47 17.59
N ASP A 58 3.04 1.32 18.91
CA ASP A 58 4.13 0.96 19.82
C ASP A 58 4.15 -0.55 20.12
N HIS A 59 3.07 -1.28 19.84
CA HIS A 59 2.91 -2.70 20.19
C HIS A 59 2.05 -3.45 19.18
N SER A 60 2.42 -4.70 18.86
CA SER A 60 1.53 -5.62 18.15
C SER A 60 0.32 -5.99 18.99
N THR A 61 -0.86 -6.09 18.36
CA THR A 61 -2.08 -6.57 19.02
C THR A 61 -2.27 -8.07 18.88
N SER A 62 -1.76 -8.64 17.79
CA SER A 62 -1.68 -10.07 17.56
C SER A 62 -0.58 -10.71 18.42
N LYS A 63 -0.89 -11.86 19.01
CA LYS A 63 0.03 -12.61 19.88
C LYS A 63 0.21 -14.01 19.32
N GLY A 64 1.43 -14.55 19.51
CA GLY A 64 1.74 -15.91 19.13
C GLY A 64 1.59 -16.20 17.65
N VAL A 65 0.96 -17.33 17.35
CA VAL A 65 0.90 -17.90 15.99
C VAL A 65 0.15 -17.00 15.00
N HIS A 66 -0.76 -16.14 15.48
CA HIS A 66 -1.52 -15.23 14.61
C HIS A 66 -0.67 -14.24 13.81
N LYS A 67 0.55 -13.92 14.28
CA LYS A 67 1.53 -13.11 13.52
C LYS A 67 2.04 -13.82 12.25
N HIS A 68 1.80 -15.12 12.15
CA HIS A 68 2.33 -15.98 11.11
C HIS A 68 1.25 -16.57 10.19
N GLU A 69 -0.02 -16.23 10.44
CA GLU A 69 -1.15 -16.66 9.64
C GLU A 69 -1.45 -15.63 8.54
N ARG A 70 -1.68 -16.11 7.32
CA ARG A 70 -2.16 -15.28 6.19
C ARG A 70 -3.65 -15.47 6.09
N ARG A 71 -4.43 -14.50 6.59
CA ARG A 71 -5.89 -14.67 6.63
C ARG A 71 -6.51 -14.48 5.27
N LYS A 72 -6.09 -13.42 4.56
CA LYS A 72 -6.68 -13.06 3.26
C LYS A 72 -5.96 -13.71 2.09
N MET A 73 -4.67 -13.95 2.26
CA MET A 73 -3.79 -14.50 1.21
C MET A 73 -3.42 -15.96 1.46
N ALA A 74 -4.29 -16.73 2.12
CA ALA A 74 -4.06 -18.16 2.34
C ALA A 74 -3.88 -18.89 1.00
N GLY A 75 -2.83 -19.72 0.91
CA GLY A 75 -2.52 -20.51 -0.29
C GLY A 75 -1.98 -19.70 -1.48
N ARG A 76 -1.70 -18.41 -1.31
CA ARG A 76 -1.19 -17.52 -2.36
C ARG A 76 0.22 -17.06 -2.04
N THR A 77 0.98 -16.73 -3.09
CA THR A 77 2.32 -16.17 -2.95
C THR A 77 2.27 -14.79 -2.32
N VAL A 78 3.00 -14.61 -1.23
CA VAL A 78 3.16 -13.31 -0.57
C VAL A 78 4.64 -12.93 -0.53
N LEU A 79 4.95 -11.81 -1.16
CA LEU A 79 6.29 -11.27 -1.29
C LEU A 79 6.45 -9.99 -0.45
N GLY A 80 7.54 -9.87 0.32
CA GLY A 80 7.87 -8.65 1.08
C GLY A 80 9.19 -8.03 0.64
N TYR A 81 9.18 -6.77 0.20
CA TYR A 81 10.42 -6.05 -0.05
C TYR A 81 11.03 -5.49 1.24
N THR A 82 12.37 -5.52 1.32
CA THR A 82 13.12 -4.85 2.38
C THR A 82 14.17 -3.94 1.75
N SER A 83 14.38 -2.76 2.33
CA SER A 83 15.29 -1.77 1.78
C SER A 83 16.34 -1.32 2.80
N PRO A 84 17.58 -1.01 2.39
CA PRO A 84 18.62 -0.50 3.29
C PRO A 84 18.25 0.78 4.03
N TRP A 85 17.46 1.65 3.40
CA TRP A 85 17.06 2.93 3.99
C TRP A 85 15.91 2.82 5.00
N ASN A 86 15.21 1.67 5.03
CA ASN A 86 14.21 1.34 6.05
C ASN A 86 14.64 0.07 6.83
N PRO A 87 15.66 0.16 7.71
CA PRO A 87 16.27 -1.00 8.35
C PRO A 87 15.32 -1.79 9.26
N GLN A 88 14.18 -1.20 9.66
CA GLN A 88 13.12 -1.89 10.39
C GLN A 88 12.48 -3.03 9.58
N GLY A 89 12.57 -3.00 8.24
CA GLY A 89 11.98 -4.03 7.39
C GLY A 89 12.50 -5.44 7.69
N ALA A 90 13.79 -5.58 7.96
CA ALA A 90 14.40 -6.87 8.30
C ALA A 90 13.84 -7.44 9.62
N GLU A 91 13.65 -6.59 10.63
CA GLU A 91 13.05 -6.97 11.93
C GLU A 91 11.59 -7.40 11.74
N LEU A 92 10.81 -6.61 10.99
CA LEU A 92 9.40 -6.89 10.75
C LEU A 92 9.19 -8.17 9.94
N VAL A 93 10.06 -8.45 8.96
CA VAL A 93 10.03 -9.72 8.23
C VAL A 93 10.27 -10.89 9.16
N GLU A 94 11.23 -10.82 10.09
CA GLU A 94 11.45 -11.91 11.07
C GLU A 94 10.25 -12.07 12.02
N GLU A 95 9.72 -10.95 12.53
CA GLU A 95 8.59 -10.94 13.46
C GLU A 95 7.31 -11.53 12.82
N TYR A 96 7.10 -11.29 11.53
CA TYR A 96 5.91 -11.71 10.79
C TYR A 96 6.20 -12.80 9.75
N ARG A 97 7.32 -13.53 9.89
CA ARG A 97 7.87 -14.38 8.81
C ARG A 97 6.89 -15.35 8.15
N GLY A 98 5.97 -15.96 8.91
CA GLY A 98 4.98 -16.89 8.34
C GLY A 98 4.02 -16.25 7.34
N LYS A 99 3.96 -14.92 7.29
CA LYS A 99 3.18 -14.17 6.29
C LYS A 99 3.84 -14.08 4.92
N PHE A 100 5.12 -14.41 4.78
CA PHE A 100 5.87 -14.27 3.53
C PHE A 100 6.33 -15.64 3.01
N ASP A 101 6.24 -15.84 1.69
CA ASP A 101 6.91 -16.94 0.99
C ASP A 101 8.28 -16.51 0.49
N VAL A 102 8.34 -15.25 0.04
CA VAL A 102 9.50 -14.64 -0.59
C VAL A 102 9.78 -13.30 0.07
N VAL A 103 11.05 -13.03 0.35
CA VAL A 103 11.53 -11.72 0.75
C VAL A 103 12.52 -11.24 -0.29
N VAL A 104 12.40 -9.97 -0.66
CA VAL A 104 13.21 -9.33 -1.71
C VAL A 104 14.03 -8.19 -1.10
N PRO A 105 15.29 -8.44 -0.70
CA PRO A 105 16.18 -7.38 -0.28
C PRO A 105 16.62 -6.50 -1.47
N CYS A 106 16.48 -5.19 -1.34
CA CYS A 106 16.88 -4.20 -2.33
C CYS A 106 18.35 -3.78 -2.18
N TRP A 107 19.26 -4.75 -2.22
CA TRP A 107 20.69 -4.49 -2.05
C TRP A 107 21.41 -4.19 -3.35
N HIS A 108 21.04 -4.85 -4.45
CA HIS A 108 21.89 -4.91 -5.63
C HIS A 108 21.47 -3.97 -6.78
N THR A 109 22.47 -3.35 -7.40
CA THR A 109 22.38 -2.79 -8.75
C THR A 109 23.39 -3.50 -9.64
N VAL A 110 23.10 -3.60 -10.94
CA VAL A 110 24.09 -4.07 -11.91
C VAL A 110 24.53 -2.88 -12.73
N ASP A 111 25.79 -2.49 -12.56
CA ASP A 111 26.38 -1.33 -13.20
C ASP A 111 27.19 -1.78 -14.42
N ILE A 112 27.21 -0.93 -15.45
CA ILE A 112 28.11 -1.08 -16.60
C ILE A 112 29.35 -0.28 -16.31
N VAL A 113 30.50 -0.93 -16.39
CA VAL A 113 31.78 -0.29 -16.21
C VAL A 113 32.56 -0.40 -17.52
N ARG A 114 33.14 0.72 -17.93
CA ARG A 114 33.96 0.83 -19.14
C ARG A 114 35.33 1.35 -18.74
N ALA A 115 36.40 0.68 -19.17
CA ALA A 115 37.77 1.11 -18.86
C ALA A 115 38.10 2.51 -19.44
N GLN A 116 37.43 2.90 -20.53
CA GLN A 116 37.53 4.19 -21.19
C GLN A 116 36.28 4.43 -22.05
N LYS A 117 36.05 5.68 -22.49
CA LYS A 117 34.89 6.02 -23.35
C LYS A 117 34.98 5.23 -24.66
N GLY A 118 34.02 4.32 -24.90
CA GLY A 118 34.02 3.41 -26.05
C GLY A 118 34.88 2.15 -25.88
N GLY A 119 35.40 1.88 -24.67
CA GLY A 119 36.07 0.63 -24.33
C GLY A 119 35.10 -0.52 -24.05
N GLU A 120 35.65 -1.72 -23.92
CA GLU A 120 34.92 -2.95 -23.58
C GLU A 120 34.11 -2.76 -22.28
N ALA A 121 32.86 -3.18 -22.32
CA ALA A 121 31.94 -3.12 -21.19
C ALA A 121 32.08 -4.39 -20.34
N PHE A 122 32.22 -4.19 -19.04
CA PHE A 122 32.09 -5.25 -18.04
C PHE A 122 30.96 -4.91 -17.06
N TYR A 123 30.41 -5.93 -16.42
CA TYR A 123 29.24 -5.82 -15.56
C TYR A 123 29.64 -6.06 -14.12
N GLU A 124 29.35 -5.10 -13.25
CA GLU A 124 29.65 -5.15 -11.83
C GLU A 124 28.34 -5.17 -11.04
N VAL A 125 28.16 -6.18 -10.19
CA VAL A 125 27.07 -6.18 -9.21
C VAL A 125 27.52 -5.39 -7.98
N ARG A 126 26.77 -4.34 -7.64
CA ARG A 126 27.02 -3.52 -6.45
C ARG A 126 26.08 -3.86 -5.31
N GLY A 127 26.38 -3.29 -4.14
CA GLY A 127 25.63 -3.50 -2.90
C GLY A 127 26.13 -4.72 -2.16
N GLU A 128 27.02 -4.50 -1.19
CA GLU A 128 27.60 -5.58 -0.41
C GLU A 128 26.67 -5.99 0.74
N MET A 129 26.45 -7.29 0.88
CA MET A 129 25.73 -7.86 2.01
C MET A 129 26.62 -7.81 3.25
N THR A 130 26.18 -7.15 4.32
CA THR A 130 26.92 -7.16 5.59
C THR A 130 26.84 -8.54 6.26
N GLU A 131 27.70 -8.80 7.23
CA GLU A 131 27.61 -10.04 8.02
C GLU A 131 26.27 -10.16 8.77
N LYS A 132 25.69 -9.01 9.20
CA LYS A 132 24.36 -9.00 9.82
C LYS A 132 23.27 -9.43 8.83
N ASP A 133 23.37 -8.99 7.59
CA ASP A 133 22.43 -9.34 6.52
C ASP A 133 22.54 -10.83 6.15
N ARG A 134 23.77 -11.37 6.12
CA ARG A 134 24.02 -12.80 5.90
C ARG A 134 23.34 -13.65 6.97
N GLN A 135 23.56 -13.32 8.25
CA GLN A 135 22.94 -14.03 9.37
C GLN A 135 21.41 -13.92 9.35
N TRP A 136 20.87 -12.76 8.97
CA TRP A 136 19.42 -12.56 8.81
C TRP A 136 18.84 -13.45 7.70
N LYS A 137 19.47 -13.46 6.52
CA LYS A 137 19.11 -14.36 5.41
C LYS A 137 19.13 -15.82 5.84
N ASP A 138 20.21 -16.28 6.46
CA ASP A 138 20.37 -17.68 6.86
C ASP A 138 19.27 -18.12 7.85
N ARG A 139 18.83 -17.22 8.75
CA ARG A 139 17.69 -17.49 9.65
C ARG A 139 16.35 -17.59 8.92
N LEU A 140 16.16 -16.82 7.84
CA LEU A 140 14.93 -16.89 7.04
C LEU A 140 14.84 -18.19 6.23
N GLN A 141 15.96 -18.65 5.67
CA GLN A 141 16.03 -19.82 4.80
C GLN A 141 15.93 -21.17 5.54
N VAL A 142 15.74 -21.17 6.86
CA VAL A 142 15.52 -22.39 7.65
C VAL A 142 14.12 -22.42 8.26
N ALA A 143 13.54 -23.62 8.33
CA ALA A 143 12.31 -23.83 9.08
C ALA A 143 12.57 -23.63 10.58
N ILE A 144 11.65 -22.97 11.28
CA ILE A 144 11.84 -22.60 12.69
C ILE A 144 10.56 -22.82 13.48
N ARG A 145 10.67 -23.18 14.77
CA ARG A 145 9.52 -23.20 15.67
C ARG A 145 9.22 -21.78 16.16
N VAL A 146 7.95 -21.47 16.38
CA VAL A 146 7.55 -20.16 16.94
C VAL A 146 8.19 -19.91 18.31
N GLY A 147 8.41 -20.97 19.10
CA GLY A 147 9.16 -20.90 20.36
C GLY A 147 10.60 -20.40 20.23
N ASP A 148 11.24 -20.65 19.08
CA ASP A 148 12.67 -20.43 18.84
C ASP A 148 12.96 -19.14 18.04
N LEU A 149 11.94 -18.31 17.76
CA LEU A 149 12.10 -17.08 16.98
C LEU A 149 13.03 -16.05 17.64
N PRO A 150 13.91 -15.38 16.88
CA PRO A 150 14.76 -14.32 17.39
C PRO A 150 13.94 -13.11 17.87
N GLY A 151 14.46 -12.37 18.85
CA GLY A 151 13.86 -11.12 19.32
C GLY A 151 12.59 -11.29 20.18
N ARG A 152 12.19 -12.52 20.52
CA ARG A 152 11.07 -12.76 21.42
C ARG A 152 11.39 -12.25 22.83
N ASN A 153 10.67 -11.23 23.28
CA ASN A 153 10.75 -10.78 24.66
C ASN A 153 9.99 -11.74 25.57
N THR A 154 10.54 -12.03 26.76
CA THR A 154 9.89 -12.87 27.79
C THR A 154 8.57 -12.29 28.32
N SER A 155 8.28 -11.03 28.00
CA SER A 155 7.02 -10.34 28.29
C SER A 155 5.91 -10.56 27.25
N ASP A 156 6.23 -11.14 26.08
CA ASP A 156 5.20 -11.61 25.16
C ASP A 156 4.49 -12.80 25.80
N THR A 157 3.23 -12.58 26.17
CA THR A 157 2.22 -13.56 26.64
C THR A 157 2.67 -15.01 26.47
N ILE A 158 2.70 -15.76 27.59
CA ILE A 158 3.08 -17.17 27.63
C ILE A 158 2.32 -17.93 26.53
N LEU A 159 3.00 -18.25 25.43
CA LEU A 159 2.45 -19.11 24.39
C LEU A 159 2.17 -20.48 25.01
N SER A 160 1.06 -21.10 24.61
CA SER A 160 0.82 -22.50 24.91
C SER A 160 1.95 -23.36 24.33
N SER A 161 2.17 -24.55 24.90
CA SER A 161 3.16 -25.49 24.35
C SER A 161 2.91 -25.81 22.88
N ALA A 162 1.64 -25.94 22.47
CA ALA A 162 1.26 -26.17 21.07
C ALA A 162 1.65 -25.01 20.13
N GLU A 163 1.46 -23.76 20.58
CA GLU A 163 1.90 -22.59 19.82
C GLU A 163 3.42 -22.51 19.73
N GLN A 164 4.15 -22.87 20.79
CA GLN A 164 5.61 -22.91 20.77
C GLN A 164 6.15 -23.95 19.78
N ASP A 165 5.50 -25.11 19.72
CA ASP A 165 5.89 -26.22 18.84
C ASP A 165 5.43 -26.04 17.38
N THR A 166 4.62 -25.02 17.08
CA THR A 166 4.19 -24.71 15.72
C THR A 166 5.41 -24.39 14.85
N ARG A 167 5.56 -25.09 13.72
CA ARG A 167 6.70 -24.95 12.81
C ARG A 167 6.34 -24.06 11.63
N LEU A 168 7.15 -23.03 11.42
CA LEU A 168 7.07 -22.14 10.27
C LEU A 168 8.01 -22.63 9.17
N PRO A 169 7.60 -22.55 7.89
CA PRO A 169 8.45 -22.93 6.77
C PRO A 169 9.63 -21.95 6.60
N PRO A 170 10.66 -22.34 5.84
CA PRO A 170 11.64 -21.41 5.29
C PRO A 170 10.95 -20.31 4.47
N VAL A 171 11.55 -19.12 4.48
CA VAL A 171 11.19 -18.01 3.59
C VAL A 171 12.30 -17.88 2.56
N LYS A 172 11.94 -17.83 1.28
CA LYS A 172 12.90 -17.68 0.19
C LYS A 172 13.45 -16.26 0.15
N VAL A 173 14.74 -16.10 -0.10
CA VAL A 173 15.39 -14.79 -0.23
C VAL A 173 15.88 -14.59 -1.66
N LEU A 174 15.19 -13.72 -2.39
CA LEU A 174 15.44 -13.41 -3.80
C LEU A 174 15.77 -11.91 -3.90
N PRO A 175 17.02 -11.47 -3.76
CA PRO A 175 17.33 -10.05 -3.80
C PRO A 175 17.04 -9.43 -5.15
N ARG A 176 16.75 -8.13 -5.11
CA ARG A 176 16.48 -7.33 -6.28
C ARG A 176 17.80 -6.93 -6.95
N PHE A 177 17.89 -7.16 -8.26
CA PHE A 177 18.96 -6.68 -9.13
C PHE A 177 18.38 -5.63 -10.06
N ALA A 178 18.68 -4.37 -9.79
CA ALA A 178 18.19 -3.25 -10.58
C ALA A 178 19.19 -2.83 -11.67
N LEU A 179 18.69 -2.65 -12.89
CA LEU A 179 19.41 -2.07 -14.01
C LEU A 179 19.22 -0.55 -13.97
N ASP A 180 19.76 0.09 -12.93
CA ASP A 180 19.64 1.53 -12.70
C ASP A 180 20.56 2.32 -13.64
N ARG A 181 20.07 3.44 -14.19
CA ARG A 181 20.81 4.34 -15.11
C ARG A 181 21.34 3.70 -16.40
N TRP A 182 20.77 2.58 -16.83
CA TRP A 182 21.04 1.98 -18.15
C TRP A 182 20.44 2.82 -19.28
N THR A 183 21.21 3.05 -20.34
CA THR A 183 20.69 3.66 -21.58
C THR A 183 20.10 2.61 -22.52
N PRO A 184 19.25 2.99 -23.49
CA PRO A 184 18.80 2.08 -24.54
C PRO A 184 19.95 1.43 -25.32
N GLU A 185 21.03 2.19 -25.57
CA GLU A 185 22.21 1.72 -26.29
C GLU A 185 22.99 0.68 -25.49
N ASP A 186 23.16 0.92 -24.19
CA ASP A 186 23.79 -0.02 -23.27
C ASP A 186 23.03 -1.35 -23.19
N LEU A 187 21.70 -1.26 -23.11
CA LEU A 187 20.84 -2.43 -23.08
C LEU A 187 20.90 -3.20 -24.40
N ALA A 188 20.87 -2.49 -25.54
CA ALA A 188 21.00 -3.09 -26.85
C ALA A 188 22.35 -3.80 -27.01
N GLU A 189 23.46 -3.17 -26.58
CA GLU A 189 24.78 -3.79 -26.58
C GLU A 189 24.81 -5.08 -25.76
N MET A 190 24.29 -5.05 -24.52
CA MET A 190 24.26 -6.23 -23.65
C MET A 190 23.41 -7.37 -24.21
N LEU A 191 22.26 -7.06 -24.80
CA LEU A 191 21.31 -8.07 -25.29
C LEU A 191 21.65 -8.65 -26.67
N THR A 192 22.41 -7.93 -27.50
CA THR A 192 22.69 -8.34 -28.88
C THR A 192 24.01 -9.08 -29.06
N LYS A 193 24.92 -8.98 -28.09
CA LYS A 193 26.23 -9.64 -28.11
C LYS A 193 26.26 -10.76 -27.09
N GLU A 194 26.44 -12.00 -27.55
CA GLU A 194 26.45 -13.21 -26.71
C GLU A 194 27.50 -13.13 -25.58
N GLU A 195 28.70 -12.63 -25.88
CA GLU A 195 29.77 -12.43 -24.90
C GLU A 195 29.35 -11.50 -23.74
N HIS A 196 28.57 -10.46 -24.04
CA HIS A 196 28.10 -9.50 -23.04
C HIS A 196 26.95 -10.07 -22.22
N LEU A 197 26.03 -10.78 -22.85
CA LEU A 197 24.95 -11.48 -22.16
C LEU A 197 25.50 -12.50 -21.15
N GLU A 198 26.53 -13.25 -21.55
CA GLU A 198 27.20 -14.23 -20.68
C GLU A 198 28.01 -13.56 -19.57
N ALA A 199 28.73 -12.47 -19.86
CA ALA A 199 29.45 -11.72 -18.84
C ALA A 199 28.51 -11.11 -17.79
N PHE A 200 27.39 -10.52 -18.22
CA PHE A 200 26.36 -10.01 -17.32
C PHE A 200 25.79 -11.13 -16.44
N SER A 201 25.42 -12.24 -17.07
CA SER A 201 24.78 -13.36 -16.39
C SER A 201 25.73 -14.03 -15.40
N SER A 202 27.00 -14.19 -15.78
CA SER A 202 28.05 -14.69 -14.88
C SER A 202 28.25 -13.82 -13.65
N ALA A 203 28.25 -12.48 -13.81
CA ALA A 203 28.39 -11.55 -12.69
C ALA A 203 27.23 -11.69 -11.69
N VAL A 204 25.99 -11.78 -12.20
CA VAL A 204 24.79 -11.98 -11.37
C VAL A 204 24.78 -13.36 -10.70
N MET A 205 25.07 -14.42 -11.45
CA MET A 205 25.06 -15.80 -10.93
C MET A 205 26.14 -16.02 -9.88
N THR A 206 27.33 -15.42 -10.04
CA THR A 206 28.40 -15.47 -9.03
C THR A 206 27.91 -14.97 -7.68
N VAL A 207 27.24 -13.80 -7.64
CA VAL A 207 26.70 -13.25 -6.40
C VAL A 207 25.62 -14.15 -5.80
N ILE A 208 24.75 -14.71 -6.63
CA ILE A 208 23.68 -15.63 -6.20
C ILE A 208 24.27 -16.91 -5.58
N GLU A 209 25.29 -17.48 -6.19
CA GLU A 209 25.95 -18.69 -5.74
C GLU A 209 26.74 -18.47 -4.44
N GLU A 210 27.58 -17.44 -4.41
CA GLU A 210 28.43 -17.12 -3.24
C GLU A 210 27.61 -16.71 -2.01
N ALA A 211 26.49 -16.02 -2.20
CA ALA A 211 25.60 -15.62 -1.10
C ALA A 211 24.56 -16.71 -0.75
N GLY A 212 24.37 -17.71 -1.60
CA GLY A 212 23.36 -18.75 -1.40
C GLY A 212 21.92 -18.21 -1.42
N TYR A 213 21.59 -17.32 -2.37
CA TYR A 213 20.23 -16.79 -2.56
C TYR A 213 19.30 -17.81 -3.23
N ASP A 214 18.00 -17.82 -2.90
CA ASP A 214 17.04 -18.75 -3.53
C ASP A 214 16.65 -18.33 -4.96
N GLY A 215 17.24 -17.26 -5.48
CA GLY A 215 16.97 -16.71 -6.81
C GLY A 215 17.24 -15.22 -6.88
N LEU A 216 16.54 -14.54 -7.81
CA LEU A 216 16.62 -13.09 -7.99
C LEU A 216 15.29 -12.48 -8.40
N VAL A 217 15.16 -11.17 -8.17
CA VAL A 217 14.13 -10.34 -8.82
C VAL A 217 14.82 -9.30 -9.70
N ILE A 218 14.50 -9.27 -10.99
CA ILE A 218 15.08 -8.30 -11.92
C ILE A 218 14.16 -7.10 -12.10
N GLU A 219 14.73 -5.90 -12.06
CA GLU A 219 14.03 -4.65 -12.31
C GLU A 219 14.77 -3.82 -13.37
N SER A 220 14.04 -3.41 -14.41
CA SER A 220 14.56 -2.62 -15.52
C SER A 220 13.50 -1.66 -16.06
N ASN A 221 13.92 -0.45 -16.41
CA ASN A 221 13.06 0.55 -17.07
C ASN A 221 12.70 0.17 -18.52
N ALA A 222 13.33 -0.87 -19.08
CA ALA A 222 13.15 -1.32 -20.46
C ALA A 222 12.68 -2.78 -20.52
N VAL A 223 11.69 -3.13 -19.69
CA VAL A 223 11.24 -4.51 -19.52
C VAL A 223 10.76 -5.20 -20.81
N TRP A 224 10.30 -4.43 -21.81
CA TRP A 224 9.94 -4.95 -23.13
C TRP A 224 11.09 -5.65 -23.87
N ALA A 225 12.35 -5.31 -23.56
CA ALA A 225 13.52 -5.88 -24.21
C ALA A 225 14.10 -7.10 -23.47
N MET A 226 13.57 -7.42 -22.29
CA MET A 226 14.26 -8.31 -21.34
C MET A 226 14.08 -9.81 -21.61
N LYS A 227 13.30 -10.20 -22.63
CA LYS A 227 12.98 -11.62 -22.90
C LYS A 227 14.23 -12.50 -22.97
N GLY A 228 15.19 -12.17 -23.83
CA GLY A 228 16.39 -13.00 -24.02
C GLY A 228 17.21 -13.15 -22.73
N LEU A 229 17.39 -12.06 -21.98
CA LEU A 229 18.09 -12.10 -20.69
C LEU A 229 17.34 -12.91 -19.63
N VAL A 230 16.02 -12.73 -19.52
CA VAL A 230 15.20 -13.47 -18.55
C VAL A 230 15.17 -14.95 -18.90
N GLU A 231 15.09 -15.33 -20.18
CA GLU A 231 15.21 -16.73 -20.61
C GLU A 231 16.54 -17.35 -20.21
N HIS A 232 17.64 -16.63 -20.46
CA HIS A 232 18.99 -17.11 -20.13
C HIS A 232 19.18 -17.29 -18.63
N LEU A 233 18.87 -16.25 -17.83
CA LEU A 233 18.95 -16.32 -16.37
C LEU A 233 18.02 -17.39 -15.79
N ALA A 234 16.79 -17.52 -16.30
CA ALA A 234 15.86 -18.55 -15.85
C ALA A 234 16.41 -19.96 -16.09
N ALA A 235 17.07 -20.21 -17.22
CA ALA A 235 17.71 -21.50 -17.50
C ALA A 235 18.84 -21.80 -16.49
N LEU A 236 19.71 -20.83 -16.21
CA LEU A 236 20.80 -20.96 -15.25
C LEU A 236 20.31 -21.17 -13.81
N LEU A 237 19.27 -20.45 -13.40
CA LEU A 237 18.69 -20.53 -12.06
C LEU A 237 17.97 -21.86 -11.83
N ARG A 238 17.16 -22.32 -12.79
CA ARG A 238 16.42 -23.59 -12.66
C ARG A 238 17.34 -24.80 -12.60
N ALA A 239 18.51 -24.74 -13.24
CA ALA A 239 19.53 -25.79 -13.13
C ALA A 239 20.00 -26.02 -11.68
N ASN A 240 19.75 -25.04 -10.79
CA ASN A 240 20.13 -25.05 -9.38
C ASN A 240 18.93 -24.91 -8.43
N ASP A 241 17.69 -25.20 -8.88
CA ASP A 241 16.44 -25.07 -8.10
C ASP A 241 16.20 -23.64 -7.54
N ARG A 242 16.60 -22.61 -8.30
CA ARG A 242 16.43 -21.20 -7.96
C ARG A 242 15.39 -20.52 -8.84
N GLN A 243 14.84 -19.42 -8.34
CA GLN A 243 13.71 -18.73 -8.95
C GLN A 243 14.06 -17.36 -9.56
N ILE A 244 13.26 -16.91 -10.52
CA ILE A 244 13.35 -15.58 -11.11
C ILE A 244 12.00 -14.85 -11.07
N GLY A 245 12.02 -13.69 -10.43
CA GLY A 245 10.93 -12.72 -10.47
C GLY A 245 11.24 -11.57 -11.42
N VAL A 246 10.22 -10.98 -12.03
CA VAL A 246 10.36 -9.77 -12.87
C VAL A 246 9.44 -8.68 -12.35
N VAL A 247 9.95 -7.46 -12.22
CA VAL A 247 9.15 -6.27 -11.87
C VAL A 247 8.59 -5.65 -13.15
N LEU A 248 7.28 -5.36 -13.15
CA LEU A 248 6.56 -4.70 -14.23
C LEU A 248 5.84 -3.45 -13.71
N PRO A 249 5.79 -2.37 -14.51
CA PRO A 249 4.91 -1.26 -14.19
C PRO A 249 3.43 -1.68 -14.34
N PRO A 250 2.52 -0.99 -13.66
CA PRO A 250 1.09 -1.25 -13.78
C PRO A 250 0.54 -0.73 -15.12
N LEU A 251 -0.63 -1.22 -15.51
CA LEU A 251 -1.42 -0.62 -16.57
C LEU A 251 -1.98 0.73 -16.12
N ARG A 252 -1.88 1.73 -16.98
CA ARG A 252 -2.42 3.07 -16.76
C ARG A 252 -3.85 3.15 -17.29
N THR A 253 -4.73 3.79 -16.52
CA THR A 253 -6.14 4.02 -16.87
C THR A 253 -6.49 5.50 -16.68
N GLY A 254 -7.50 6.01 -17.38
CA GLY A 254 -7.94 7.41 -17.28
C GLY A 254 -8.00 8.07 -18.65
N HIS A 255 -7.45 9.29 -18.77
CA HIS A 255 -7.23 9.89 -20.09
C HIS A 255 -6.19 9.07 -20.85
N VAL A 256 -6.65 8.33 -21.87
CA VAL A 256 -5.81 7.47 -22.70
C VAL A 256 -5.31 8.30 -23.88
N ASP A 257 -4.06 8.76 -23.79
CA ASP A 257 -3.32 9.32 -24.91
C ASP A 257 -2.41 8.26 -25.56
N ALA A 258 -1.75 8.64 -26.66
CA ALA A 258 -0.87 7.73 -27.40
C ALA A 258 0.30 7.18 -26.56
N GLU A 259 0.78 7.92 -25.55
CA GLU A 259 1.87 7.47 -24.69
C GLU A 259 1.39 6.46 -23.64
N VAL A 260 0.18 6.65 -23.09
CA VAL A 260 -0.49 5.67 -22.23
C VAL A 260 -0.75 4.38 -22.99
N GLU A 261 -1.29 4.45 -24.21
CA GLU A 261 -1.52 3.26 -25.05
C GLU A 261 -0.21 2.51 -25.30
N LYS A 262 0.84 3.22 -25.71
CA LYS A 262 2.17 2.64 -25.95
C LYS A 262 2.72 1.96 -24.69
N THR A 263 2.57 2.60 -23.52
CA THR A 263 3.03 2.04 -22.23
C THR A 263 2.26 0.76 -21.89
N ASN A 264 0.94 0.76 -22.03
CA ASN A 264 0.10 -0.41 -21.75
C ASN A 264 0.40 -1.56 -22.72
N ARG A 265 0.63 -1.27 -24.01
CA ARG A 265 1.06 -2.27 -24.99
C ARG A 265 2.39 -2.92 -24.61
N VAL A 266 3.34 -2.13 -24.12
CA VAL A 266 4.62 -2.62 -23.61
C VAL A 266 4.42 -3.58 -22.44
N VAL A 267 3.60 -3.21 -21.45
CA VAL A 267 3.31 -4.06 -20.28
C VAL A 267 2.69 -5.39 -20.71
N LEU A 268 1.64 -5.35 -21.55
CA LEU A 268 0.96 -6.55 -22.02
C LEU A 268 1.87 -7.44 -22.88
N HIS A 269 2.74 -6.84 -23.69
CA HIS A 269 3.75 -7.61 -24.42
C HIS A 269 4.74 -8.30 -23.47
N SER A 270 5.15 -7.64 -22.38
CA SER A 270 5.95 -8.25 -21.33
C SER A 270 5.22 -9.37 -20.60
N ILE A 271 3.92 -9.24 -20.32
CA ILE A 271 3.11 -10.37 -19.79
C ILE A 271 3.15 -11.57 -20.75
N LYS A 272 2.89 -11.32 -22.04
CA LYS A 272 2.88 -12.36 -23.07
C LYS A 272 4.23 -13.08 -23.19
N THR A 273 5.32 -12.34 -23.15
CA THR A 273 6.65 -12.90 -23.40
C THR A 273 7.32 -13.45 -22.15
N LEU A 274 7.18 -12.78 -21.00
CA LEU A 274 7.86 -13.12 -19.75
C LEU A 274 7.03 -14.02 -18.82
N GLY A 275 5.70 -13.98 -18.89
CA GLY A 275 4.82 -14.82 -18.07
C GLY A 275 5.08 -16.32 -18.20
N PRO A 276 5.33 -16.87 -19.40
CA PRO A 276 5.71 -18.27 -19.56
C PRO A 276 7.08 -18.63 -18.94
N ILE A 277 7.97 -17.65 -18.74
CA ILE A 277 9.36 -17.87 -18.35
C ILE A 277 9.58 -17.61 -16.85
N ALA A 278 9.06 -16.51 -16.32
CA ALA A 278 9.27 -16.12 -14.93
C ALA A 278 8.52 -17.06 -13.96
N ASP A 279 9.04 -17.17 -12.74
CA ASP A 279 8.34 -17.83 -11.63
C ASP A 279 7.22 -16.93 -11.09
N PHE A 280 7.44 -15.61 -11.09
CA PHE A 280 6.42 -14.62 -10.77
C PHE A 280 6.70 -13.27 -11.44
N LEU A 281 5.63 -12.49 -11.59
CA LEU A 281 5.62 -11.14 -12.14
C LEU A 281 5.06 -10.19 -11.07
N HIS A 282 5.90 -9.30 -10.56
CA HIS A 282 5.47 -8.26 -9.63
C HIS A 282 4.97 -7.05 -10.41
N ILE A 283 3.66 -6.78 -10.34
CA ILE A 283 3.04 -5.60 -10.94
C ILE A 283 3.01 -4.48 -9.89
N MET A 284 3.69 -3.37 -10.14
CA MET A 284 3.78 -2.24 -9.20
C MET A 284 2.47 -1.42 -9.16
N THR A 285 1.36 -2.01 -8.70
CA THR A 285 0.04 -1.37 -8.56
C THR A 285 -0.03 -0.38 -7.38
N TYR A 286 0.92 0.53 -7.35
CA TYR A 286 1.04 1.66 -6.45
C TYR A 286 1.66 2.84 -7.19
N ASP A 287 1.81 3.97 -6.51
CA ASP A 287 2.25 5.25 -7.05
C ASP A 287 1.36 5.75 -8.20
N TYR A 288 0.05 5.48 -8.13
CA TYR A 288 -0.94 5.99 -9.10
C TYR A 288 -0.87 7.51 -9.20
N THR A 289 -0.88 8.18 -8.04
CA THR A 289 -0.71 9.64 -7.96
C THR A 289 0.75 10.05 -7.85
N GLY A 290 1.53 9.33 -7.05
CA GLY A 290 2.94 9.67 -6.78
C GLY A 290 3.12 11.04 -6.09
N MET A 291 4.38 11.48 -5.98
CA MET A 291 4.73 12.77 -5.37
C MET A 291 4.20 14.00 -6.13
N ASN A 292 3.95 13.88 -7.43
CA ASN A 292 3.62 15.03 -8.28
C ASN A 292 2.12 15.39 -8.29
N GLY A 293 1.27 14.62 -7.61
CA GLY A 293 -0.17 14.82 -7.66
C GLY A 293 -0.79 14.41 -9.00
N GLN A 294 -2.12 14.43 -9.06
CA GLN A 294 -2.89 14.18 -10.28
C GLN A 294 -3.08 15.49 -11.03
N ALA A 295 -3.15 15.47 -12.36
CA ALA A 295 -3.54 16.68 -13.08
C ALA A 295 -4.96 17.05 -12.66
N PHE A 296 -5.22 18.33 -12.43
CA PHE A 296 -6.51 18.76 -11.92
C PHE A 296 -7.66 18.39 -12.88
N GLU A 297 -7.41 18.48 -14.18
CA GLU A 297 -8.35 18.15 -15.25
C GLU A 297 -8.67 16.65 -15.38
N ASP A 298 -7.77 15.77 -14.93
CA ASP A 298 -8.04 14.33 -14.90
C ASP A 298 -9.06 13.96 -13.81
N VAL A 299 -9.22 14.83 -12.81
CA VAL A 299 -10.02 14.57 -11.60
C VAL A 299 -11.30 15.39 -11.58
N TYR A 300 -11.26 16.62 -12.09
CA TYR A 300 -12.35 17.57 -12.04
C TYR A 300 -12.69 18.10 -13.43
N ASP A 301 -13.98 18.24 -13.70
CA ASP A 301 -14.47 18.89 -14.92
C ASP A 301 -14.08 20.38 -14.94
N THR A 302 -13.08 20.71 -15.74
CA THR A 302 -12.60 22.08 -15.92
C THR A 302 -13.46 22.90 -16.87
N SER A 303 -14.29 22.27 -17.70
CA SER A 303 -15.17 22.98 -18.65
C SER A 303 -16.23 23.83 -17.95
N SER A 304 -16.56 23.48 -16.71
CA SER A 304 -17.50 24.19 -15.85
C SER A 304 -16.88 25.38 -15.10
N LEU A 305 -15.56 25.57 -15.15
CA LEU A 305 -14.86 26.62 -14.42
C LEU A 305 -14.98 27.98 -15.13
N PRO A 306 -15.02 29.10 -14.39
CA PRO A 306 -15.01 30.43 -14.99
C PRO A 306 -13.75 30.67 -15.85
N GLU A 307 -13.89 31.47 -16.90
CA GLU A 307 -12.75 31.92 -17.69
C GLU A 307 -11.72 32.61 -16.79
N GLY A 308 -10.46 32.21 -16.92
CA GLY A 308 -9.38 32.71 -16.08
C GLY A 308 -9.34 32.13 -14.68
N SER A 309 -10.10 31.08 -14.37
CA SER A 309 -9.96 30.34 -13.12
C SER A 309 -8.51 29.86 -12.91
N PRO A 310 -7.95 30.01 -11.69
CA PRO A 310 -6.62 29.50 -11.39
C PRO A 310 -6.58 27.97 -11.40
N LEU A 311 -7.74 27.31 -11.28
CA LEU A 311 -7.87 25.85 -11.32
C LEU A 311 -7.89 25.28 -12.75
N ALA A 312 -8.15 26.13 -13.75
CA ALA A 312 -8.21 25.74 -15.16
C ALA A 312 -6.89 25.98 -15.90
N GLN A 313 -5.81 26.31 -15.17
CA GLN A 313 -4.50 26.54 -15.77
C GLN A 313 -3.74 25.23 -15.97
N ASP A 314 -2.91 25.22 -17.02
CA ASP A 314 -2.03 24.10 -17.31
C ASP A 314 -1.07 23.84 -16.13
N GLY A 315 -0.85 22.56 -15.83
CA GLY A 315 0.07 22.14 -14.77
C GLY A 315 -0.49 22.27 -13.34
N VAL A 316 -1.75 22.64 -13.16
CA VAL A 316 -2.41 22.59 -11.84
C VAL A 316 -2.54 21.12 -11.40
N ARG A 317 -2.08 20.82 -10.19
CA ARG A 317 -2.07 19.46 -9.61
C ARG A 317 -2.91 19.38 -8.34
N THR A 318 -3.60 18.27 -8.13
CA THR A 318 -4.39 17.97 -6.93
C THR A 318 -3.81 16.76 -6.18
N PRO A 319 -3.90 16.71 -4.83
CA PRO A 319 -3.49 15.52 -4.09
C PRO A 319 -4.41 14.34 -4.42
N GLY A 320 -3.91 13.11 -4.32
CA GLY A 320 -4.67 11.91 -4.67
C GLY A 320 -4.17 10.64 -3.96
N PRO A 321 -4.93 9.55 -4.07
CA PRO A 321 -4.63 8.25 -3.47
C PRO A 321 -3.38 7.58 -4.07
N ASN A 322 -2.74 6.69 -3.32
CA ASN A 322 -1.60 5.90 -3.78
C ASN A 322 -2.01 4.78 -4.76
N THR A 323 -3.05 4.04 -4.42
CA THR A 323 -3.63 2.91 -5.16
C THR A 323 -5.17 3.01 -5.10
N PRO A 324 -5.82 3.80 -5.97
CA PRO A 324 -7.28 3.78 -6.05
C PRO A 324 -7.80 2.36 -6.31
N ILE A 325 -8.85 1.95 -5.59
CA ILE A 325 -9.37 0.57 -5.67
C ILE A 325 -9.82 0.20 -7.09
N SER A 326 -10.51 1.10 -7.79
CA SER A 326 -10.98 0.86 -9.16
C SER A 326 -9.84 0.69 -10.16
N TRP A 327 -8.69 1.33 -9.90
CA TRP A 327 -7.50 1.16 -10.73
C TRP A 327 -6.82 -0.18 -10.49
N LEU A 328 -6.81 -0.67 -9.24
CA LEU A 328 -6.37 -2.02 -8.92
C LEU A 328 -7.30 -3.07 -9.57
N GLU A 329 -8.61 -2.90 -9.45
CA GLU A 329 -9.62 -3.77 -10.09
C GLU A 329 -9.39 -3.86 -11.60
N GLY A 330 -9.28 -2.70 -12.28
CA GLY A 330 -9.00 -2.65 -13.71
C GLY A 330 -7.66 -3.29 -14.09
N ASN A 331 -6.61 -3.15 -13.27
CA ASN A 331 -5.34 -3.85 -13.52
C ASN A 331 -5.50 -5.37 -13.41
N ILE A 332 -6.23 -5.87 -12.41
CA ILE A 332 -6.46 -7.31 -12.24
C ILE A 332 -7.22 -7.86 -13.46
N GLU A 333 -8.31 -7.22 -13.84
CA GLU A 333 -9.18 -7.66 -14.94
C GLU A 333 -8.49 -7.55 -16.31
N MET A 334 -7.73 -6.49 -16.55
CA MET A 334 -7.02 -6.31 -17.81
C MET A 334 -5.86 -7.30 -17.96
N LEU A 335 -5.11 -7.56 -16.90
CA LEU A 335 -3.98 -8.50 -16.93
C LEU A 335 -4.40 -9.97 -16.93
N SER A 336 -5.60 -10.29 -16.42
CA SER A 336 -6.20 -11.63 -16.54
C SER A 336 -6.85 -11.87 -17.90
N GLY A 337 -7.11 -10.82 -18.67
CA GLY A 337 -7.80 -10.86 -19.95
C GLY A 337 -9.32 -10.75 -19.86
N SER A 338 -9.90 -10.61 -18.66
CA SER A 338 -11.34 -10.44 -18.49
C SER A 338 -11.84 -9.04 -18.88
N LEU A 339 -10.95 -8.05 -18.97
CA LEU A 339 -11.23 -6.71 -19.47
C LEU A 339 -10.29 -6.35 -20.62
N GLU A 340 -10.84 -5.83 -21.71
CA GLU A 340 -10.01 -5.32 -22.81
C GLU A 340 -9.20 -4.10 -22.39
N THR A 341 -7.95 -4.04 -22.83
CA THR A 341 -7.10 -2.86 -22.63
C THR A 341 -7.19 -1.94 -23.85
N PRO A 342 -7.69 -0.70 -23.71
CA PRO A 342 -7.77 0.26 -24.80
C PRO A 342 -6.41 0.48 -25.50
N GLY A 343 -6.44 0.54 -26.83
CA GLY A 343 -5.24 0.76 -27.66
C GLY A 343 -4.27 -0.42 -27.73
N ALA A 344 -4.59 -1.54 -27.07
CA ALA A 344 -3.76 -2.73 -27.01
C ALA A 344 -4.49 -4.00 -27.48
N GLN A 345 -5.48 -3.81 -28.37
CA GLN A 345 -6.20 -4.92 -28.98
C GLN A 345 -5.21 -5.80 -29.76
N ASN A 346 -5.47 -7.11 -29.76
CA ASN A 346 -4.76 -8.10 -30.55
C ASN A 346 -3.33 -8.46 -30.10
N ILE A 347 -2.81 -7.95 -28.98
CA ILE A 347 -1.49 -8.38 -28.47
C ILE A 347 -1.44 -9.89 -28.26
N PHE A 348 -2.52 -10.45 -27.71
CA PHE A 348 -2.64 -11.88 -27.44
C PHE A 348 -3.29 -12.65 -28.58
N GLN A 349 -4.04 -11.97 -29.47
CA GLN A 349 -4.69 -12.61 -30.60
C GLN A 349 -3.65 -13.19 -31.55
N THR A 350 -3.51 -14.50 -31.53
CA THR A 350 -2.98 -15.30 -32.63
C THR A 350 -4.18 -15.94 -33.34
N ASN A 351 -3.96 -16.67 -34.44
CA ASN A 351 -5.06 -17.29 -35.19
C ASN A 351 -5.93 -18.26 -34.36
N ASP A 352 -5.50 -18.66 -33.15
CA ASP A 352 -6.13 -19.73 -32.36
C ASP A 352 -6.26 -19.43 -30.84
N MET A 353 -6.00 -18.19 -30.38
CA MET A 353 -6.04 -17.91 -28.92
C MET A 353 -6.31 -16.45 -28.55
N ASP A 354 -7.23 -16.23 -27.60
CA ASP A 354 -7.45 -14.92 -26.98
C ASP A 354 -6.58 -14.68 -25.72
N HIS A 355 -6.72 -13.50 -25.09
CA HIS A 355 -5.93 -13.15 -23.90
C HIS A 355 -6.21 -14.07 -22.71
N THR A 356 -7.48 -14.34 -22.42
CA THR A 356 -7.88 -15.17 -21.28
C THR A 356 -7.39 -16.61 -21.46
N GLU A 357 -7.53 -17.14 -22.68
CA GLU A 357 -7.02 -18.46 -23.05
C GLU A 357 -5.50 -18.54 -22.91
N PHE A 358 -4.76 -17.50 -23.33
CA PHE A 358 -3.31 -17.45 -23.20
C PHE A 358 -2.86 -17.45 -21.74
N VAL A 359 -3.49 -16.63 -20.89
CA VAL A 359 -3.21 -16.56 -19.45
C VAL A 359 -3.45 -17.90 -18.78
N SER A 360 -4.57 -18.55 -19.12
CA SER A 360 -4.95 -19.87 -18.60
C SER A 360 -3.97 -20.96 -19.03
N GLN A 361 -3.65 -21.04 -20.33
CA GLN A 361 -2.76 -22.07 -20.88
C GLN A 361 -1.36 -22.03 -20.25
N HIS A 362 -0.86 -20.84 -19.95
CA HIS A 362 0.49 -20.64 -19.41
C HIS A 362 0.53 -20.50 -17.88
N GLY A 363 -0.61 -20.65 -17.19
CA GLY A 363 -0.71 -20.51 -15.73
C GLY A 363 -0.25 -19.15 -15.22
N ILE A 364 -0.46 -18.08 -16.01
CA ILE A 364 0.09 -16.75 -15.69
C ILE A 364 -0.62 -16.15 -14.47
N ALA A 365 -1.90 -16.46 -14.26
CA ALA A 365 -2.67 -15.94 -13.12
C ALA A 365 -2.02 -16.27 -11.76
N ASP A 366 -1.46 -17.48 -11.59
CA ASP A 366 -0.77 -17.91 -10.36
C ASP A 366 0.58 -17.19 -10.16
N LYS A 367 1.12 -16.61 -11.23
CA LYS A 367 2.42 -15.93 -11.25
C LYS A 367 2.29 -14.43 -11.01
N LEU A 368 1.10 -13.85 -11.13
CA LEU A 368 0.89 -12.41 -10.93
C LEU A 368 0.93 -12.07 -9.44
N LEU A 369 1.76 -11.11 -9.07
CA LEU A 369 1.81 -10.51 -7.74
C LEU A 369 1.43 -9.03 -7.84
N PHE A 370 0.28 -8.66 -7.30
CA PHE A 370 -0.16 -7.27 -7.28
C PHE A 370 0.50 -6.50 -6.14
N GLY A 371 1.13 -5.38 -6.49
CA GLY A 371 1.83 -4.50 -5.57
C GLY A 371 0.89 -3.83 -4.57
N VAL A 372 1.27 -3.86 -3.29
CA VAL A 372 0.57 -3.19 -2.19
C VAL A 372 1.57 -2.29 -1.45
N ALA A 373 1.39 -0.98 -1.58
CA ALA A 373 2.23 -0.01 -0.88
C ALA A 373 1.92 0.04 0.62
N LEU A 374 2.97 0.08 1.44
CA LEU A 374 2.90 0.25 2.90
C LEU A 374 3.23 1.69 3.34
N TYR A 375 3.11 2.63 2.40
CA TYR A 375 3.19 4.08 2.57
C TYR A 375 2.13 4.77 1.71
N GLY A 376 1.93 6.06 1.93
CA GLY A 376 1.18 6.93 1.03
C GLY A 376 1.96 8.19 0.73
N TYR A 377 1.27 9.29 0.47
CA TYR A 377 1.89 10.57 0.14
C TYR A 377 1.26 11.71 0.93
N SER A 378 2.11 12.67 1.32
CA SER A 378 1.71 13.89 1.99
C SER A 378 1.99 15.09 1.10
N TYR A 379 0.94 15.83 0.77
CA TYR A 379 0.99 16.94 -0.18
C TYR A 379 0.79 18.28 0.52
N PRO A 380 1.67 19.25 0.29
CA PRO A 380 1.46 20.64 0.70
C PRO A 380 0.38 21.26 -0.18
N VAL A 381 -0.70 21.76 0.42
CA VAL A 381 -1.89 22.19 -0.32
C VAL A 381 -2.32 23.62 -0.01
N GLY A 382 -2.89 24.27 -1.02
CA GLY A 382 -3.70 25.48 -0.90
C GLY A 382 -5.12 25.23 -1.41
N TRP A 383 -6.12 25.94 -0.87
CA TRP A 383 -7.52 25.83 -1.32
C TRP A 383 -7.88 26.98 -2.23
N PHE A 384 -8.49 26.67 -3.37
CA PHE A 384 -8.94 27.67 -4.33
C PHE A 384 -10.44 27.50 -4.58
N GLU A 385 -11.14 28.62 -4.71
CA GLU A 385 -12.56 28.64 -5.06
C GLU A 385 -12.76 28.21 -6.51
N THR A 386 -13.69 27.28 -6.76
CA THR A 386 -14.05 26.88 -8.13
C THR A 386 -14.76 27.98 -8.90
N LYS A 387 -15.37 28.94 -8.20
CA LYS A 387 -16.11 30.07 -8.79
C LYS A 387 -15.23 31.32 -9.00
N SER A 388 -13.94 31.24 -8.71
CA SER A 388 -13.04 32.39 -8.94
C SER A 388 -12.80 32.59 -10.42
N ALA A 389 -13.02 33.81 -10.92
CA ALA A 389 -12.64 34.23 -12.28
C ALA A 389 -11.24 34.90 -12.33
N SER A 390 -10.48 34.86 -11.23
CA SER A 390 -9.17 35.51 -11.14
C SER A 390 -8.03 34.55 -11.47
N LYS A 391 -7.23 34.88 -12.50
CA LYS A 391 -6.07 34.07 -12.92
C LYS A 391 -5.01 33.89 -11.82
N HIS A 392 -4.88 34.84 -10.90
CA HIS A 392 -3.89 34.73 -9.84
C HIS A 392 -4.41 33.96 -8.63
N GLY A 393 -5.73 33.89 -8.45
CA GLY A 393 -6.37 33.30 -7.28
C GLY A 393 -5.92 33.91 -5.95
N VAL A 394 -6.64 33.63 -4.87
CA VAL A 394 -6.11 33.86 -3.52
C VAL A 394 -6.36 32.57 -2.76
N PRO A 395 -5.31 31.88 -2.26
CA PRO A 395 -5.49 30.71 -1.41
C PRO A 395 -6.43 31.05 -0.26
N ARG A 396 -7.47 30.24 -0.10
CA ARG A 396 -8.44 30.37 0.98
C ARG A 396 -8.00 29.57 2.17
N VAL A 397 -8.48 30.01 3.33
CA VAL A 397 -8.45 29.18 4.53
C VAL A 397 -9.17 27.88 4.18
N PRO A 398 -8.58 26.71 4.51
CA PRO A 398 -9.24 25.46 4.23
C PRO A 398 -10.63 25.43 4.85
N PRO A 399 -11.53 24.61 4.29
CA PRO A 399 -12.64 24.11 5.07
C PRO A 399 -12.06 23.62 6.41
N PRO A 400 -12.56 24.05 7.58
CA PRO A 400 -12.23 23.46 8.85
C PRO A 400 -12.76 22.02 8.80
N SER A 401 -11.99 21.13 8.19
CA SER A 401 -11.83 19.80 8.74
C SER A 401 -11.48 20.05 10.20
N PRO A 402 -12.32 19.64 11.16
CA PRO A 402 -12.06 19.96 12.55
C PRO A 402 -10.73 19.30 12.91
N LEU A 403 -9.66 20.10 12.95
CA LEU A 403 -8.32 19.73 13.40
C LEU A 403 -8.29 19.26 14.87
N VAL A 404 -9.47 19.16 15.49
CA VAL A 404 -9.73 18.88 16.90
C VAL A 404 -11.05 18.11 17.02
N SER A 405 -11.08 16.84 16.62
CA SER A 405 -12.19 15.95 17.00
C SER A 405 -11.95 15.32 18.37
N LYS A 406 -13.04 14.95 19.08
CA LYS A 406 -12.94 14.18 20.33
C LYS A 406 -12.58 12.74 20.00
N ASP A 407 -11.29 12.43 20.11
CA ASP A 407 -10.66 11.17 19.71
C ASP A 407 -11.36 9.88 20.23
N ASN A 408 -11.92 9.95 21.44
CA ASN A 408 -12.52 8.78 22.10
C ASN A 408 -14.05 8.71 21.95
N SER A 409 -14.64 9.36 20.94
CA SER A 409 -16.09 9.29 20.70
C SER A 409 -16.41 9.11 19.22
N THR A 410 -16.81 7.89 18.85
CA THR A 410 -17.26 7.55 17.49
C THR A 410 -18.30 8.51 16.98
N SER A 411 -19.36 8.77 17.75
CA SER A 411 -20.44 9.69 17.35
C SER A 411 -19.95 11.12 17.18
N ALA A 412 -19.00 11.59 18.00
CA ALA A 412 -18.40 12.90 17.82
C ALA A 412 -17.50 12.96 16.58
N GLN A 413 -16.75 11.91 16.29
CA GLN A 413 -15.93 11.80 15.08
C GLN A 413 -16.79 11.73 13.82
N GLU A 414 -17.90 11.00 13.86
CA GLU A 414 -18.87 10.91 12.77
C GLU A 414 -19.55 12.26 12.51
N ALA A 415 -20.04 12.93 13.56
CA ALA A 415 -20.60 14.28 13.42
C ALA A 415 -19.57 15.30 12.91
N ALA A 416 -18.30 15.15 13.29
CA ALA A 416 -17.20 15.97 12.80
C ALA A 416 -16.93 15.74 11.32
N ARG A 417 -16.97 14.49 10.84
CA ARG A 417 -16.86 14.14 9.41
C ARG A 417 -18.02 14.72 8.62
N ALA A 418 -19.26 14.44 9.03
CA ALA A 418 -20.45 14.96 8.36
C ALA A 418 -20.45 16.50 8.26
N LYS A 419 -19.97 17.20 9.30
CA LYS A 419 -19.82 18.65 9.27
C LYS A 419 -18.73 19.11 8.29
N ALA A 420 -17.61 18.39 8.22
CA ALA A 420 -16.53 18.68 7.28
C ALA A 420 -16.99 18.44 5.83
N ASP A 421 -17.63 17.30 5.55
CA ASP A 421 -18.15 16.94 4.23
C ASP A 421 -19.14 17.99 3.72
N LYS A 422 -20.13 18.33 4.56
CA LYS A 422 -21.09 19.40 4.26
C LYS A 422 -20.39 20.73 3.93
N LYS A 423 -19.31 21.07 4.65
CA LYS A 423 -18.60 22.32 4.43
C LYS A 423 -17.74 22.30 3.17
N ASP A 424 -17.15 21.16 2.82
CA ASP A 424 -16.44 20.96 1.56
C ASP A 424 -17.39 21.15 0.36
N GLU A 425 -18.62 20.66 0.48
CA GLU A 425 -19.69 20.85 -0.51
C GLU A 425 -20.13 22.32 -0.60
N GLU A 426 -20.40 22.98 0.53
CA GLU A 426 -20.90 24.37 0.56
C GLU A 426 -19.86 25.40 0.07
N LEU A 427 -18.59 25.24 0.44
CA LEU A 427 -17.54 26.21 0.11
C LEU A 427 -17.11 26.16 -1.36
N ALA A 428 -17.36 25.06 -2.07
CA ALA A 428 -16.89 24.87 -3.44
C ALA A 428 -15.38 25.18 -3.61
N HIS A 429 -14.57 24.77 -2.62
CA HIS A 429 -13.11 24.89 -2.67
C HIS A 429 -12.49 23.59 -3.20
N ARG A 430 -11.30 23.69 -3.81
CA ARG A 430 -10.48 22.54 -4.21
C ARG A 430 -9.06 22.67 -3.69
N ALA A 431 -8.54 21.58 -3.16
CA ALA A 431 -7.16 21.50 -2.72
C ALA A 431 -6.25 21.32 -3.95
N VAL A 432 -5.22 22.15 -4.05
CA VAL A 432 -4.22 22.13 -5.12
C VAL A 432 -2.84 22.08 -4.49
N LEU A 433 -1.93 21.33 -5.09
CA LEU A 433 -0.54 21.26 -4.66
C LEU A 433 0.12 22.63 -4.76
N ARG A 434 0.86 23.00 -3.72
CA ARG A 434 1.78 24.15 -3.77
C ARG A 434 3.11 23.78 -4.42
N PHE A 435 3.55 22.56 -4.19
CA PHE A 435 4.74 21.92 -4.74
C PHE A 435 4.59 20.40 -4.60
N ALA A 436 5.55 19.63 -5.09
CA ALA A 436 5.54 18.17 -4.98
C ALA A 436 5.40 17.72 -3.51
N GLY A 437 4.66 16.63 -3.31
CA GLY A 437 4.55 15.98 -2.02
C GLY A 437 5.75 15.09 -1.69
N ASP A 438 5.71 14.47 -0.53
CA ASP A 438 6.71 13.53 -0.05
C ASP A 438 6.05 12.19 0.30
N ALA A 439 6.81 11.10 0.27
CA ALA A 439 6.36 9.82 0.80
C ALA A 439 5.95 9.99 2.28
N PHE A 440 4.83 9.36 2.66
CA PHE A 440 4.24 9.45 3.98
C PHE A 440 4.13 8.07 4.59
N THR A 441 5.06 7.78 5.51
CA THR A 441 5.21 6.47 6.13
C THR A 441 4.35 6.34 7.38
N GLN A 442 4.27 5.12 7.94
CA GLN A 442 3.63 4.94 9.24
C GLN A 442 4.28 5.77 10.35
N ARG A 443 5.61 5.93 10.31
CA ARG A 443 6.32 6.75 11.29
C ARG A 443 5.86 8.20 11.23
N ASP A 444 5.65 8.72 10.02
CA ASP A 444 5.16 10.08 9.82
C ASP A 444 3.72 10.22 10.31
N LEU A 445 2.84 9.27 9.99
CA LEU A 445 1.46 9.21 10.51
C LEU A 445 1.43 9.29 12.04
N VAL A 446 2.20 8.43 12.72
CA VAL A 446 2.29 8.40 14.18
C VAL A 446 2.85 9.71 14.72
N GLY A 447 3.90 10.24 14.10
CA GLY A 447 4.49 11.53 14.47
C GLY A 447 3.47 12.68 14.39
N ARG A 448 2.69 12.73 13.31
CA ARG A 448 1.63 13.74 13.14
C ARG A 448 0.51 13.55 14.15
N LEU A 449 0.04 12.32 14.35
CA LEU A 449 -1.04 12.04 15.29
C LEU A 449 -0.61 12.28 16.74
N LYS A 450 0.67 12.18 17.11
CA LYS A 450 1.11 12.53 18.48
C LYS A 450 0.84 14.01 18.80
N VAL A 451 0.99 14.92 17.84
CA VAL A 451 0.90 16.37 18.05
C VAL A 451 -0.36 17.03 17.45
N HIS A 452 -1.06 16.34 16.54
CA HIS A 452 -2.30 16.81 15.91
C HIS A 452 -3.48 15.88 16.25
N LYS A 453 -4.67 16.46 16.38
CA LYS A 453 -5.94 15.73 16.51
C LYS A 453 -6.66 15.67 15.16
N ALA A 454 -5.89 15.36 14.12
CA ALA A 454 -6.37 15.32 12.74
C ALA A 454 -7.54 14.34 12.62
N LEU A 455 -8.57 14.76 11.88
CA LEU A 455 -9.72 13.92 11.59
C LEU A 455 -9.38 13.01 10.40
N ILE A 456 -9.42 11.70 10.63
CA ILE A 456 -9.25 10.71 9.57
C ILE A 456 -10.56 10.61 8.78
N ARG A 457 -10.44 10.69 7.46
CA ARG A 457 -11.52 10.60 6.49
C ARG A 457 -11.21 9.47 5.50
N LEU A 458 -12.24 9.03 4.79
CA LEU A 458 -12.15 8.05 3.71
C LEU A 458 -12.54 8.78 2.42
N ASP A 459 -11.72 8.65 1.38
CA ASP A 459 -12.13 8.96 0.02
C ASP A 459 -12.91 7.75 -0.52
N GLU A 460 -14.22 7.91 -0.63
CA GLU A 460 -15.13 6.83 -1.02
C GLU A 460 -14.84 6.28 -2.43
N LYS A 461 -14.29 7.08 -3.35
CA LYS A 461 -14.00 6.61 -4.71
C LYS A 461 -12.76 5.72 -4.74
N SER A 462 -11.70 6.15 -4.07
CA SER A 462 -10.42 5.43 -4.06
C SER A 462 -10.34 4.35 -2.99
N GLN A 463 -11.22 4.40 -1.99
CA GLN A 463 -11.14 3.60 -0.76
C GLN A 463 -9.77 3.75 -0.08
N GLU A 464 -9.27 5.00 -0.04
CA GLU A 464 -8.11 5.40 0.74
C GLU A 464 -8.45 6.35 1.86
N GLN A 465 -7.76 6.17 2.98
CA GLN A 465 -7.86 7.08 4.09
C GLN A 465 -6.91 8.25 3.90
N PHE A 466 -7.38 9.42 4.33
CA PHE A 466 -6.57 10.62 4.36
C PHE A 466 -6.81 11.44 5.62
N LEU A 467 -5.86 12.31 5.92
CA LEU A 467 -5.99 13.31 6.98
C LEU A 467 -5.38 14.64 6.52
N ASP A 468 -5.95 15.73 7.02
CA ASP A 468 -5.42 17.07 6.82
C ASP A 468 -4.74 17.56 8.11
N TYR A 469 -3.60 18.25 7.97
CA TYR A 469 -2.84 18.80 9.10
C TYR A 469 -2.08 20.07 8.70
N VAL A 470 -1.50 20.77 9.68
CA VAL A 470 -0.64 21.95 9.45
C VAL A 470 0.77 21.62 9.88
N ALA A 471 1.75 21.91 9.03
CA ALA A 471 3.16 21.78 9.37
C ALA A 471 4.00 22.91 8.79
N VAL A 472 5.12 23.18 9.45
CA VAL A 472 6.14 24.10 8.98
C VAL A 472 6.70 23.57 7.65
N LEU A 473 6.86 24.48 6.67
CA LEU A 473 7.48 24.16 5.39
C LEU A 473 8.94 23.72 5.60
N PRO A 474 9.43 22.72 4.85
CA PRO A 474 10.83 22.32 4.94
C PRO A 474 11.75 23.50 4.55
N PRO A 475 13.00 23.53 5.06
CA PRO A 475 13.93 24.64 4.79
C PRO A 475 14.09 24.97 3.30
N SER A 476 14.07 23.95 2.43
CA SER A 476 14.14 24.09 0.97
C SER A 476 12.95 24.79 0.33
N GLN A 477 11.83 24.89 1.06
CA GLN A 477 10.56 25.49 0.61
C GLN A 477 10.19 26.74 1.43
N GLN A 478 11.10 27.21 2.30
CA GLN A 478 10.92 28.50 2.95
C GLN A 478 11.17 29.61 1.91
N PRO A 479 10.25 30.58 1.75
CA PRO A 479 10.45 31.68 0.82
C PRO A 479 11.63 32.55 1.26
N ASP A 480 12.26 33.27 0.32
CA ASP A 480 13.27 34.27 0.68
C ASP A 480 12.61 35.28 1.65
N PRO A 481 13.26 35.64 2.77
CA PRO A 481 12.76 36.66 3.70
C PRO A 481 12.36 38.00 3.05
N LYS A 482 12.89 38.30 1.86
CA LYS A 482 12.55 39.47 1.03
C LYS A 482 11.22 39.33 0.29
N GLU A 483 10.76 38.10 0.03
CA GLU A 483 9.50 37.76 -0.64
C GLU A 483 8.34 37.58 0.35
N LEU A 484 8.61 37.65 1.66
CA LEU A 484 7.58 37.54 2.69
C LEU A 484 6.61 38.74 2.62
N PRO A 485 5.29 38.49 2.73
CA PRO A 485 4.28 39.55 2.75
C PRO A 485 4.53 40.59 3.85
N GLU A 486 4.15 41.84 3.57
CA GLU A 486 4.22 42.93 4.54
C GLU A 486 3.38 42.59 5.80
N GLY A 487 4.00 42.66 6.98
CA GLY A 487 3.38 42.27 8.25
C GLY A 487 3.59 40.82 8.68
N TYR A 488 4.22 39.97 7.87
CA TYR A 488 4.63 38.64 8.31
C TYR A 488 5.79 38.73 9.32
N ASN A 489 5.71 37.97 10.41
CA ASN A 489 6.78 37.93 11.41
C ASN A 489 7.99 37.17 10.83
N LYS A 490 8.99 37.92 10.36
CA LYS A 490 10.22 37.40 9.75
C LYS A 490 11.01 36.41 10.62
N GLY A 491 10.72 36.34 11.92
CA GLY A 491 11.31 35.37 12.85
C GLY A 491 10.59 34.02 12.94
N GLN A 492 9.44 33.83 12.27
CA GLN A 492 8.70 32.56 12.29
C GLN A 492 8.71 31.84 10.95
N PRO A 493 8.99 30.52 10.92
CA PRO A 493 9.02 29.78 9.67
C PRO A 493 7.60 29.62 9.11
N MET A 494 7.47 29.73 7.79
CA MET A 494 6.18 29.62 7.13
C MET A 494 5.66 28.19 7.21
N ALA A 495 4.36 28.05 7.41
CA ALA A 495 3.68 26.76 7.47
C ALA A 495 2.74 26.60 6.27
N SER A 496 2.41 25.35 5.97
CA SER A 496 1.37 25.00 5.01
C SER A 496 0.40 24.01 5.64
N TYR A 497 -0.78 23.97 5.07
CA TYR A 497 -1.63 22.81 5.21
C TYR A 497 -1.11 21.68 4.35
N TYR A 498 -1.35 20.47 4.82
CA TYR A 498 -1.00 19.24 4.16
C TYR A 498 -2.21 18.32 4.11
N ARG A 499 -2.35 17.59 3.00
CA ARG A 499 -3.23 16.42 2.87
C ARG A 499 -2.37 15.18 2.73
N ALA A 500 -2.52 14.23 3.63
CA ALA A 500 -1.80 12.97 3.56
C ALA A 500 -2.76 11.80 3.33
N TYR A 501 -2.53 11.04 2.27
CA TYR A 501 -3.13 9.73 2.04
C TYR A 501 -2.22 8.67 2.67
N PHE A 502 -2.80 7.65 3.30
CA PHE A 502 -2.03 6.61 3.97
C PHE A 502 -2.75 5.26 3.95
N PRO A 503 -2.00 4.13 3.91
CA PRO A 503 -2.57 2.81 4.05
C PRO A 503 -2.97 2.55 5.51
N SER A 504 -4.05 1.81 5.68
CA SER A 504 -4.52 1.33 6.98
C SER A 504 -4.91 -0.14 6.92
N ALA A 505 -5.06 -0.80 8.08
CA ALA A 505 -5.57 -2.16 8.15
C ALA A 505 -6.86 -2.31 7.35
N HIS A 506 -7.77 -1.33 7.39
CA HIS A 506 -8.96 -1.33 6.55
C HIS A 506 -8.63 -1.32 5.06
N THR A 507 -7.79 -0.39 4.61
CA THR A 507 -7.53 -0.18 3.18
C THR A 507 -6.64 -1.30 2.59
N ILE A 508 -5.70 -1.84 3.37
CA ILE A 508 -4.92 -3.05 3.04
C ILE A 508 -5.85 -4.25 2.95
N SER A 509 -6.67 -4.49 3.97
CA SER A 509 -7.66 -5.56 4.01
C SER A 509 -8.59 -5.52 2.78
N LYS A 510 -9.02 -4.33 2.36
CA LYS A 510 -9.86 -4.16 1.16
C LYS A 510 -9.11 -4.57 -0.12
N ARG A 511 -7.88 -4.11 -0.32
CA ARG A 511 -7.04 -4.46 -1.49
C ARG A 511 -6.77 -5.96 -1.57
N LEU A 512 -6.41 -6.58 -0.44
CA LEU A 512 -6.17 -8.02 -0.37
C LEU A 512 -7.44 -8.82 -0.71
N SER A 513 -8.59 -8.40 -0.21
CA SER A 513 -9.87 -9.01 -0.61
C SER A 513 -10.15 -8.85 -2.10
N THR A 514 -9.96 -7.66 -2.65
CA THR A 514 -10.15 -7.41 -4.09
C THR A 514 -9.26 -8.30 -4.96
N VAL A 515 -7.97 -8.47 -4.61
CA VAL A 515 -7.09 -9.40 -5.33
C VAL A 515 -7.60 -10.84 -5.22
N ALA A 516 -7.93 -11.30 -4.02
CA ALA A 516 -8.41 -12.67 -3.79
C ALA A 516 -9.74 -12.98 -4.49
N GLU A 517 -10.62 -11.99 -4.64
CA GLU A 517 -11.94 -12.12 -5.25
C GLU A 517 -11.86 -12.08 -6.78
N LEU A 518 -11.08 -11.16 -7.36
CA LEU A 518 -10.98 -10.97 -8.81
C LEU A 518 -9.96 -11.89 -9.50
N SER A 519 -8.90 -12.29 -8.78
CA SER A 519 -7.92 -13.27 -9.26
C SER A 519 -7.55 -14.23 -8.12
N PRO A 520 -8.33 -15.30 -7.92
CA PRO A 520 -8.13 -16.23 -6.80
C PRO A 520 -6.75 -16.89 -6.74
N ALA A 521 -6.10 -16.99 -7.90
CA ALA A 521 -4.75 -17.53 -8.10
C ALA A 521 -3.63 -16.53 -7.75
N ALA A 522 -3.86 -15.23 -7.96
CA ALA A 522 -2.81 -14.23 -7.85
C ALA A 522 -2.34 -14.02 -6.41
N GLY A 523 -1.07 -13.66 -6.27
CA GLY A 523 -0.45 -13.25 -5.03
C GLY A 523 -0.33 -11.73 -4.87
N VAL A 524 0.43 -11.31 -3.87
CA VAL A 524 0.70 -9.89 -3.58
C VAL A 524 2.15 -9.65 -3.25
N ALA A 525 2.62 -8.43 -3.53
CA ALA A 525 3.97 -7.97 -3.22
C ALA A 525 3.93 -6.66 -2.43
N PHE A 526 4.55 -6.62 -1.25
CA PHE A 526 4.51 -5.47 -0.35
C PHE A 526 5.74 -4.57 -0.49
N TRP A 527 5.52 -3.28 -0.79
CA TRP A 527 6.59 -2.28 -0.97
C TRP A 527 6.51 -1.14 0.07
N ASP A 528 7.52 -0.90 0.90
CA ASP A 528 8.40 -1.94 1.47
C ASP A 528 7.96 -2.23 2.92
N VAL A 529 8.33 -3.40 3.44
CA VAL A 529 7.91 -3.87 4.77
C VAL A 529 8.40 -2.95 5.90
N GLY A 530 9.52 -2.26 5.71
CA GLY A 530 10.08 -1.33 6.69
C GLY A 530 9.30 -0.02 6.84
N GLN A 531 8.40 0.29 5.90
CA GLN A 531 7.51 1.44 5.98
C GLN A 531 6.21 1.12 6.73
N ALA A 532 5.98 -0.16 7.02
CA ALA A 532 4.77 -0.67 7.62
C ALA A 532 4.70 -0.39 9.14
N GLY A 533 3.48 -0.16 9.62
CA GLY A 533 3.17 -0.45 11.02
C GLY A 533 2.92 -1.95 11.22
N ARG A 534 3.22 -2.46 12.42
CA ARG A 534 2.86 -3.83 12.84
C ARG A 534 1.41 -4.19 12.53
N TRP A 535 0.49 -3.26 12.78
CA TRP A 535 -0.94 -3.39 12.49
C TRP A 535 -1.30 -3.49 10.99
N LEU A 536 -0.46 -2.97 10.08
CA LEU A 536 -0.64 -3.21 8.63
C LEU A 536 -0.29 -4.65 8.27
N LEU A 537 0.76 -5.20 8.88
CA LEU A 537 1.15 -6.60 8.68
C LEU A 537 0.14 -7.56 9.31
N GLU A 538 -0.54 -7.16 10.37
CA GLU A 538 -1.66 -7.92 10.96
C GLU A 538 -2.86 -8.06 10.01
N ALA A 539 -3.02 -7.15 9.04
CA ALA A 539 -4.12 -7.16 8.07
C ALA A 539 -3.90 -8.13 6.89
N ILE A 540 -2.68 -8.65 6.72
CA ILE A 540 -2.27 -9.66 5.72
C ILE A 540 -2.77 -11.04 6.13
#